data_AF-A0A6C0CDQ8-F1
#
_entry.id   AF-A0A6C0CDQ8-F1
#
_cell.length_a   1.000
_cell.length_b   1.000
_cell.length_c   1.000
_cell.angle_alpha   90.00
_cell.angle_beta   90.00
_cell.angle_gamma   90.00
#
_symmetry.space_group_name_H-M   'P 1'
#
loop_
_entity.id
_entity.type
_entity.pdbx_description
1 polymer ?
#
loop_
_entity_poly.entity_id
_entity_poly.type
_entity_poly.pdbx_seq_one_letter_code
_entity_poly.pdbx_strand_id
1 'polypeptide(L)'
;MFCCSKKRVYKIHPEKQKVKRPTIIEDQLSRQEFTEQFIGEVLSCGTCNKSFSLRENELVATCGGCYKFLHCGIAGKCVGPNCLFKIKGEDYRETWCVKCVPNNIMINVVDIGSINNDCLCRECLNDPKTPKKFKRGLY
;
A
#
# COMPACT_ATOMS: atom_id res chain seq x y z
N MET A 1 -5.01 -10.86 -71.44
CA MET A 1 -3.76 -11.09 -70.68
C MET A 1 -3.66 -10.00 -69.62
N PHE A 2 -3.56 -10.41 -68.36
CA PHE A 2 -3.68 -9.54 -67.18
C PHE A 2 -2.43 -8.69 -66.98
N CYS A 3 -2.61 -7.37 -66.82
CA CYS A 3 -1.55 -6.41 -66.52
C CYS A 3 -1.48 -6.18 -65.00
N CYS A 4 -0.34 -6.50 -64.37
CA CYS A 4 -0.07 -6.35 -62.94
C CYS A 4 0.29 -4.90 -62.58
N SER A 5 -0.64 -4.15 -61.96
CA SER A 5 -0.35 -2.87 -61.32
C SER A 5 0.00 -3.07 -59.84
N LYS A 6 1.29 -2.92 -59.49
CA LYS A 6 1.80 -2.93 -58.11
C LYS A 6 1.24 -1.73 -57.33
N LYS A 7 0.47 -1.96 -56.27
CA LYS A 7 0.07 -0.92 -55.32
C LYS A 7 1.30 -0.47 -54.52
N ARG A 8 1.74 0.78 -54.70
CA ARG A 8 2.74 1.41 -53.80
C ARG A 8 2.08 1.65 -52.44
N VAL A 9 2.56 0.95 -51.42
CA VAL A 9 2.26 1.25 -50.03
C VAL A 9 3.11 2.45 -49.64
N TYR A 10 2.50 3.61 -49.41
CA TYR A 10 3.20 4.76 -48.85
C TYR A 10 3.50 4.48 -47.38
N LYS A 11 4.79 4.40 -47.04
CA LYS A 11 5.24 4.39 -45.64
C LYS A 11 4.99 5.79 -45.06
N ILE A 12 3.89 5.96 -44.33
CA ILE A 12 3.69 7.13 -43.49
C ILE A 12 4.67 6.99 -42.33
N HIS A 13 5.78 7.73 -42.39
CA HIS A 13 6.62 7.90 -41.23
C HIS A 13 5.83 8.80 -40.26
N PRO A 14 5.46 8.34 -39.05
CA PRO A 14 4.87 9.23 -38.08
C PRO A 14 5.88 10.33 -37.79
N GLU A 15 5.50 11.56 -38.13
CA GLU A 15 6.26 12.75 -37.79
C GLU A 15 6.52 12.71 -36.29
N LYS A 16 7.81 12.72 -35.90
CA LYS A 16 8.20 12.75 -34.48
C LYS A 16 7.66 14.05 -33.91
N GLN A 17 6.44 14.02 -33.37
CA GLN A 17 5.93 15.10 -32.54
C GLN A 17 6.93 15.25 -31.42
N LYS A 18 7.68 16.36 -31.46
CA LYS A 18 8.53 16.78 -30.36
C LYS A 18 7.59 16.93 -29.18
N VAL A 19 7.57 15.94 -28.30
CA VAL A 19 6.92 16.04 -27.00
C VAL A 19 7.51 17.29 -26.38
N LYS A 20 6.74 18.38 -26.38
CA LYS A 20 7.10 19.57 -25.62
C LYS A 20 7.17 19.05 -24.19
N ARG A 21 8.38 18.90 -23.67
CA ARG A 21 8.57 18.68 -22.24
C ARG A 21 7.70 19.76 -21.60
N PRO A 22 6.73 19.40 -20.75
CA PRO A 22 6.01 20.42 -20.01
C PRO A 22 7.10 21.27 -19.37
N THR A 23 7.14 22.55 -19.74
CA THR A 23 7.91 23.54 -19.00
C THR A 23 7.34 23.47 -17.61
N ILE A 24 8.03 22.74 -16.73
CA ILE A 24 7.79 22.78 -15.31
C ILE A 24 7.88 24.27 -15.01
N ILE A 25 6.74 24.89 -14.73
CA ILE A 25 6.71 26.24 -14.22
C ILE A 25 7.42 26.10 -12.88
N GLU A 26 8.70 26.44 -12.93
CA GLU A 26 9.62 26.49 -11.81
C GLU A 26 9.17 27.66 -10.95
N ASP A 27 8.10 27.46 -10.17
CA ASP A 27 8.09 28.04 -8.83
C ASP A 27 9.25 27.34 -8.12
N GLN A 28 10.47 27.91 -8.25
CA GLN A 28 11.64 27.46 -7.52
C GLN A 28 11.45 27.84 -6.05
N LEU A 29 10.50 27.17 -5.39
CA LEU A 29 10.47 27.07 -3.95
C LEU A 29 11.87 26.65 -3.54
N SER A 30 12.46 27.43 -2.64
CA SER A 30 13.69 27.01 -1.99
C SER A 30 13.47 25.62 -1.39
N ARG A 31 14.55 24.85 -1.25
CA ARG A 31 14.47 23.51 -0.64
C ARG A 31 13.75 23.53 0.70
N GLN A 32 13.89 24.60 1.48
CA GLN A 32 13.20 24.79 2.75
C GLN A 32 11.70 24.96 2.55
N GLU A 33 11.27 25.85 1.65
CA GLU A 33 9.83 26.05 1.37
C GLU A 33 9.16 24.80 0.82
N PHE A 34 9.84 24.07 -0.08
CA PHE A 34 9.35 22.77 -0.56
C PHE A 34 9.19 21.77 0.60
N THR A 35 10.19 21.69 1.48
CA THR A 35 10.15 20.78 2.62
C THR A 35 9.03 21.15 3.59
N GLU A 36 8.84 22.43 3.87
CA GLU A 36 7.76 22.92 4.74
C GLU A 36 6.37 22.62 4.16
N GLN A 37 6.19 22.80 2.85
CA GLN A 37 4.95 22.45 2.14
C GLN A 37 4.71 20.94 2.16
N PHE A 38 5.71 20.13 1.79
CA PHE A 38 5.60 18.67 1.77
C PHE A 38 5.26 18.12 3.15
N ILE A 39 5.94 18.58 4.20
CA ILE A 39 5.67 18.16 5.58
C ILE A 39 4.29 18.66 6.07
N GLY A 40 3.76 19.73 5.45
CA GLY A 40 2.40 20.22 5.66
C GLY A 40 1.32 19.41 4.93
N GLU A 41 1.68 18.47 4.06
CA GLU A 41 0.72 17.58 3.43
C GLU A 41 -0.01 16.73 4.48
N VAL A 42 -1.28 16.45 4.18
CA VAL A 42 -2.21 15.84 5.10
C VAL A 42 -2.64 14.48 4.57
N LEU A 43 -2.54 13.47 5.42
CA LEU A 43 -2.97 12.11 5.15
C LEU A 43 -4.12 11.73 6.08
N SER A 44 -5.11 11.02 5.55
CA SER A 44 -6.25 10.58 6.35
C SER A 44 -6.11 9.12 6.78
N CYS A 45 -6.51 8.82 8.02
CA CYS A 45 -6.56 7.46 8.48
C CYS A 45 -7.72 6.68 7.85
N GLY A 46 -7.43 5.50 7.31
CA GLY A 46 -8.44 4.62 6.69
C GLY A 46 -9.50 4.05 7.62
N THR A 47 -9.33 4.15 8.94
CA THR A 47 -10.28 3.65 9.94
C THR A 47 -11.28 4.73 10.37
N CYS A 48 -10.81 5.84 10.93
CA CYS A 48 -11.69 6.89 11.49
C CYS A 48 -11.81 8.15 10.60
N ASN A 49 -11.06 8.22 9.48
CA ASN A 49 -11.02 9.35 8.55
C ASN A 49 -10.54 10.69 9.14
N LYS A 50 -9.96 10.69 10.35
CA LYS A 50 -9.20 11.85 10.83
C LYS A 50 -7.98 12.07 9.94
N SER A 51 -7.68 13.34 9.73
CA SER A 51 -6.60 13.84 8.91
C SER A 51 -5.43 14.28 9.80
N PHE A 52 -4.23 13.91 9.41
CA PHE A 52 -2.99 14.15 10.14
C PHE A 52 -1.97 14.74 9.18
N SER A 53 -1.30 15.81 9.59
CA SER A 53 -0.12 16.27 8.85
C SER A 53 1.05 15.31 9.03
N LEU A 54 2.01 15.32 8.10
CA LEU A 54 3.24 14.54 8.25
C LEU A 54 4.09 14.98 9.47
N ARG A 55 3.83 16.17 10.05
CA ARG A 55 4.50 16.66 11.28
C ARG A 55 4.09 15.92 12.53
N GLU A 56 2.83 15.49 12.60
CA GLU A 56 2.23 15.01 13.85
C GLU A 56 2.73 13.62 14.26
N ASN A 57 3.29 12.84 13.33
CA ASN A 57 3.77 11.46 13.57
C ASN A 57 2.69 10.52 14.16
N GLU A 58 1.41 10.80 13.94
CA GLU A 58 0.28 10.03 14.48
C GLU A 58 -0.09 8.81 13.61
N LEU A 59 0.26 8.81 12.32
CA LEU A 59 0.06 7.68 11.43
C LEU A 59 1.20 6.67 11.64
N VAL A 60 0.88 5.53 12.25
CA VAL A 60 1.87 4.55 12.73
C VAL A 60 2.06 3.35 11.80
N ALA A 61 1.14 3.12 10.86
CA ALA A 61 1.21 1.96 9.97
C ALA A 61 0.44 2.17 8.66
N THR A 62 0.71 1.29 7.69
CA THR A 62 -0.09 1.11 6.47
C THR A 62 -0.68 -0.30 6.47
N CYS A 63 -1.96 -0.43 6.11
CA CYS A 63 -2.60 -1.74 6.05
C CYS A 63 -2.15 -2.56 4.83
N GLY A 64 -1.72 -3.81 5.03
CA GLY A 64 -1.36 -4.72 3.93
C GLY A 64 -2.51 -5.11 2.99
N GLY A 65 -3.76 -4.99 3.43
CA GLY A 65 -4.94 -5.34 2.61
C GLY A 65 -5.55 -4.19 1.83
N CYS A 66 -5.71 -3.01 2.45
CA CYS A 66 -6.37 -1.86 1.81
C CYS A 66 -5.44 -0.68 1.51
N TYR A 67 -4.15 -0.80 1.84
CA TYR A 67 -3.10 0.20 1.59
C TYR A 67 -3.38 1.60 2.17
N LYS A 68 -4.31 1.71 3.13
CA LYS A 68 -4.60 2.97 3.83
C LYS A 68 -3.69 3.15 5.05
N PHE A 69 -3.39 4.40 5.37
CA PHE A 69 -2.67 4.78 6.59
C PHE A 69 -3.53 4.59 7.84
N LEU A 70 -2.90 4.24 8.96
CA LEU A 70 -3.56 3.89 10.22
C LEU A 70 -2.95 4.68 11.39
N HIS A 71 -3.78 5.45 12.10
CA HIS A 71 -3.50 5.86 13.49
C HIS A 71 -4.29 4.98 14.48
N CYS A 72 -5.40 4.38 14.06
CA CYS A 72 -6.25 3.51 14.89
C CYS A 72 -6.90 2.39 14.08
N GLY A 73 -7.64 1.51 14.76
CA GLY A 73 -8.28 0.35 14.14
C GLY A 73 -7.27 -0.67 13.60
N ILE A 74 -6.14 -0.79 14.29
CA ILE A 74 -5.07 -1.73 13.95
C ILE A 74 -5.45 -3.09 14.54
N ALA A 75 -5.47 -4.12 13.71
CA ALA A 75 -5.62 -5.49 14.16
C ALA A 75 -4.31 -6.03 14.76
N GLY A 76 -3.18 -5.65 14.17
CA GLY A 76 -1.84 -6.07 14.61
C GLY A 76 -0.92 -6.35 13.43
N LYS A 77 0.24 -6.96 13.71
CA LYS A 77 1.16 -7.51 12.71
C LYS A 77 0.76 -8.94 12.37
N CYS A 78 0.75 -9.28 11.08
CA CYS A 78 0.33 -10.61 10.67
C CYS A 78 1.41 -11.66 11.01
N VAL A 79 1.03 -12.67 11.82
CA VAL A 79 1.94 -13.74 12.26
C VAL A 79 2.19 -14.82 11.20
N GLY A 80 1.43 -14.79 10.10
CA GLY A 80 1.54 -15.78 9.05
C GLY A 80 2.79 -15.62 8.17
N PRO A 81 3.10 -16.66 7.37
CA PRO A 81 4.34 -16.74 6.59
C PRO A 81 4.34 -15.80 5.38
N ASN A 82 3.18 -15.52 4.77
CA ASN A 82 3.09 -14.69 3.57
C ASN A 82 3.27 -13.19 3.85
N CYS A 83 3.16 -12.79 5.11
CA CYS A 83 3.35 -11.41 5.54
C CYS A 83 4.73 -11.16 6.17
N LEU A 84 5.64 -12.14 6.16
CA LEU A 84 6.99 -12.03 6.71
C LEU A 84 8.00 -11.74 5.58
N PHE A 85 8.78 -10.67 5.73
CA PHE A 85 9.82 -10.30 4.78
C PHE A 85 11.08 -9.82 5.52
N LYS A 86 12.24 -10.01 4.89
CA LYS A 86 13.54 -9.60 5.44
C LYS A 86 14.04 -8.33 4.77
N ILE A 87 14.34 -7.30 5.56
CA ILE A 87 15.00 -6.07 5.10
C ILE A 87 16.28 -5.92 5.89
N LYS A 88 17.43 -5.87 5.21
CA LYS A 88 18.75 -5.75 5.85
C LYS A 88 19.02 -6.81 6.94
N GLY A 89 18.46 -8.01 6.77
CA GLY A 89 18.60 -9.13 7.71
C GLY A 89 17.57 -9.16 8.85
N GLU A 90 16.84 -8.06 9.08
CA GLU A 90 15.79 -7.97 10.08
C GLU A 90 14.44 -8.44 9.53
N ASP A 91 13.63 -9.05 10.40
CA ASP A 91 12.30 -9.56 10.06
C ASP A 91 11.25 -8.47 10.25
N TYR A 92 10.48 -8.23 9.18
CA TYR A 92 9.36 -7.31 9.16
C TYR A 92 8.07 -8.06 8.84
N ARG A 93 6.99 -7.59 9.44
CA ARG A 93 5.65 -8.15 9.25
C ARG A 93 4.69 -7.07 8.79
N GLU A 94 3.83 -7.41 7.84
CA GLU A 94 2.77 -6.50 7.41
C GLU A 94 1.80 -6.22 8.55
N THR A 95 1.38 -4.97 8.67
CA THR A 95 0.36 -4.54 9.63
C THR A 95 -1.01 -4.54 8.96
N TRP A 96 -2.06 -4.92 9.69
CA TRP A 96 -3.41 -5.01 9.16
C TRP A 96 -4.40 -4.19 9.99
N CYS A 97 -5.43 -3.66 9.34
CA CYS A 97 -6.55 -3.02 10.03
C CYS A 97 -7.64 -4.06 10.36
N VAL A 98 -8.45 -3.76 11.38
CA VAL A 98 -9.54 -4.63 11.86
C VAL A 98 -10.56 -4.99 10.77
N LYS A 99 -10.71 -4.16 9.73
CA LYS A 99 -11.64 -4.40 8.61
C LYS A 99 -11.09 -5.38 7.58
N CYS A 100 -9.77 -5.56 7.51
CA CYS A 100 -9.12 -6.40 6.50
C CYS A 100 -8.77 -7.80 7.02
N VAL A 101 -8.94 -8.07 8.31
CA VAL A 101 -8.67 -9.37 8.90
C VAL A 101 -9.96 -10.18 9.13
N PRO A 102 -9.91 -11.52 9.04
CA PRO A 102 -10.99 -12.41 9.48
C PRO A 102 -11.50 -12.11 10.90
N ASN A 103 -12.79 -11.86 11.09
CA ASN A 103 -13.38 -11.61 12.41
C ASN A 103 -13.89 -12.89 13.12
N ASN A 104 -13.61 -14.07 12.57
CA ASN A 104 -14.08 -15.36 13.07
C ASN A 104 -13.00 -16.18 13.79
N ILE A 105 -11.83 -15.59 14.06
CA ILE A 105 -10.71 -16.24 14.76
C ILE A 105 -10.26 -15.41 15.96
N MET A 106 -9.87 -16.09 17.03
CA MET A 106 -9.58 -15.48 18.34
C MET A 106 -8.54 -14.36 18.29
N ILE A 107 -7.43 -14.60 17.58
CA ILE A 107 -6.30 -13.66 17.50
C ILE A 107 -6.69 -12.29 16.93
N ASN A 108 -7.73 -12.23 16.09
CA ASN A 108 -8.18 -10.99 15.46
C ASN A 108 -9.27 -10.25 16.25
N VAL A 109 -9.65 -10.75 17.43
CA VAL A 109 -10.78 -10.20 18.19
C VAL A 109 -10.39 -9.88 19.64
N VAL A 110 -9.54 -10.70 20.26
CA VAL A 110 -9.20 -10.53 21.69
C VAL A 110 -8.18 -9.43 21.91
N ASP A 111 -7.10 -9.41 21.12
CA ASP A 111 -5.96 -8.51 21.35
C ASP A 111 -5.81 -7.52 20.18
N ILE A 112 -6.81 -6.64 19.95
CA ILE A 112 -6.76 -5.62 18.89
C ILE A 112 -6.47 -4.21 19.44
N GLY A 113 -6.05 -3.31 18.56
CA GLY A 113 -5.91 -1.88 18.85
C GLY A 113 -4.47 -1.37 18.92
N SER A 114 -3.47 -2.23 18.79
CA SER A 114 -2.05 -1.84 18.82
C SER A 114 -1.25 -2.49 17.70
N ILE A 115 -0.22 -1.78 17.22
CA ILE A 115 0.77 -2.29 16.25
C ILE A 115 1.64 -3.42 16.83
N ASN A 116 1.73 -3.51 18.15
CA ASN A 116 2.51 -4.54 18.84
C ASN A 116 1.73 -5.84 19.02
N ASN A 117 0.44 -5.83 18.75
CA ASN A 117 -0.38 -7.03 18.83
C ASN A 117 -0.20 -7.88 17.58
N ASP A 118 -0.54 -9.15 17.71
CA ASP A 118 -0.55 -10.10 16.63
C ASP A 118 -1.93 -10.19 15.99
N CYS A 119 -1.97 -10.40 14.68
CA CYS A 119 -3.18 -10.73 13.96
C CYS A 119 -2.89 -11.80 12.90
N LEU A 120 -3.91 -12.25 12.19
CA LEU A 120 -3.78 -13.18 11.08
C LEU A 120 -4.69 -12.78 9.92
N CYS A 121 -4.11 -12.42 8.77
CA CYS A 121 -4.86 -12.07 7.56
C CYS A 121 -5.53 -13.30 6.92
N ARG A 122 -6.44 -13.08 5.96
CA ARG A 122 -7.18 -14.17 5.30
C ARG A 122 -6.28 -15.10 4.51
N GLU A 123 -5.28 -14.58 3.81
CA GLU A 123 -4.34 -15.39 3.04
C GLU A 123 -3.53 -16.31 3.95
N CYS A 124 -2.98 -15.77 5.03
CA CYS A 124 -2.25 -16.56 6.02
C CYS A 124 -3.16 -17.52 6.80
N LEU A 125 -4.44 -17.20 7.01
CA LEU A 125 -5.39 -18.14 7.59
C LEU A 125 -5.55 -19.40 6.72
N ASN A 126 -5.55 -19.22 5.40
CA ASN A 126 -5.68 -20.32 4.44
C ASN A 126 -4.36 -21.06 4.17
N ASP A 127 -3.22 -20.46 4.52
CA ASP A 127 -1.90 -21.04 4.26
C ASP A 127 -1.62 -22.27 5.15
N PRO A 128 -1.27 -23.45 4.58
CA PRO A 128 -1.02 -24.66 5.35
C PRO A 128 0.20 -24.59 6.28
N LYS A 129 1.17 -23.70 5.99
CA LYS A 129 2.36 -23.47 6.83
C LYS A 129 2.07 -22.62 8.06
N THR A 130 0.94 -21.90 8.09
CA THR A 130 0.55 -21.12 9.27
C THR A 130 0.25 -22.05 10.46
N PRO A 131 0.91 -21.87 11.62
CA PRO A 131 0.68 -22.71 12.79
C PRO A 131 -0.79 -22.73 13.24
N LYS A 132 -1.33 -23.92 13.52
CA LYS A 132 -2.74 -24.12 13.93
C LYS A 132 -3.14 -23.30 15.16
N LYS A 133 -2.21 -23.02 16.07
CA LYS A 133 -2.46 -22.18 17.27
C LYS A 133 -3.03 -20.80 16.94
N PHE A 134 -2.68 -20.24 15.78
CA PHE A 134 -3.17 -18.93 15.34
C PHE A 134 -4.49 -18.99 14.57
N LYS A 135 -4.96 -20.19 14.20
CA LYS A 135 -6.19 -20.40 13.42
C LYS A 135 -7.39 -20.77 14.28
N ARG A 136 -7.28 -20.65 15.61
CA ARG A 136 -8.35 -21.01 16.53
C ARG A 136 -9.58 -20.13 16.29
N GLY A 137 -10.69 -20.76 15.92
CA GLY A 137 -11.98 -20.10 15.74
C GLY A 137 -12.53 -19.56 17.06
N LEU A 138 -13.46 -18.62 16.93
CA LEU A 138 -14.48 -18.40 17.94
C LEU A 138 -15.44 -19.58 17.81
N TYR A 139 -15.61 -20.39 18.86
CA TYR A 139 -16.43 -21.60 18.94
C TYR A 139 -15.80 -22.89 18.41
#